data_AF-A0A257HR37-F1
#
_entry.id   AF-A0A257HR37-F1
#
_cell.length_a   1.000
_cell.length_b   1.000
_cell.length_c   1.000
_cell.angle_alpha   90.00
_cell.angle_beta   90.00
_cell.angle_gamma   90.00
#
_symmetry.space_group_name_H-M   'P 1'
#
loop_
_entity.id
_entity.type
_entity.pdbx_description
1 polymer ?
#
loop_
_entity_poly.entity_id
_entity_poly.type
_entity_poly.pdbx_seq_one_letter_code
_entity_poly.pdbx_strand_id
1 'polypeptide(L)'
;MKRIWLCASAVIALAAAPGIVSADGWYGSAGTGYSIGGSVDIDAPVNPSGVGQSPYIIGKGAKGDGGWGGNIALGYGFENGFRVEAQLAKGNAGFKDSGVSSTVGNIGVWTAMVNGLYDFNRDGNINPFIGAGVGLARVDLLAGSFDKANASSPLLALSRASAVSINDSDTGFAWQLMAGLGLKLSERLNADITYTYVNVADLSFAGTGRVRSNAIGGSTTAPLTLGAGSGTSGLPGIGGLGLGLRYSFAAPPPPPAPPAPPPPPPPPPPPPPPPPPPPPPPPPPPPPPPPPPPVCDGRSLVVYFEHNKSFLTAEATSVLDNAVQELSAQACNYQTALIQGHADLSGKPQYNIELSQKRVVAVREALVARGVPGDLMTGEAFGESKPAKPTADGVKEPLNRRAEVTFTFQ
;
A
#
# COMPACT_ATOMS: atom_id res chain seq x y z
N MET A 1 -5.51 -23.22 -29.36
CA MET A 1 -6.53 -23.77 -28.44
C MET A 1 -5.90 -24.91 -27.64
N LYS A 2 -6.21 -24.99 -26.34
CA LYS A 2 -5.61 -25.86 -25.28
C LYS A 2 -4.40 -25.25 -24.56
N ARG A 3 -4.69 -24.47 -23.50
CA ARG A 3 -3.89 -24.31 -22.25
C ARG A 3 -4.57 -23.28 -21.34
N ILE A 4 -5.81 -23.56 -20.92
CA ILE A 4 -6.50 -22.82 -19.85
C ILE A 4 -7.28 -23.86 -19.05
N TRP A 5 -6.59 -24.65 -18.22
CA TRP A 5 -7.18 -25.47 -17.14
C TRP A 5 -6.01 -25.98 -16.29
N LEU A 6 -5.47 -25.15 -15.38
CA LEU A 6 -4.49 -25.62 -14.38
C LEU A 6 -4.41 -24.76 -13.09
N CYS A 7 -5.21 -23.71 -12.95
CA CYS A 7 -5.15 -22.86 -11.75
C CYS A 7 -5.84 -23.47 -10.51
N ALA A 8 -6.84 -24.34 -10.69
CA ALA A 8 -7.49 -25.03 -9.56
C ALA A 8 -6.64 -26.18 -8.97
N SER A 9 -5.76 -26.77 -9.78
CA SER A 9 -4.95 -27.95 -9.39
C SER A 9 -3.79 -27.59 -8.47
N ALA A 10 -3.20 -26.39 -8.62
CA ALA A 10 -2.03 -25.97 -7.85
C ALA A 10 -2.37 -25.71 -6.37
N VAL A 11 -3.56 -25.18 -6.08
CA VAL A 11 -4.04 -24.96 -4.71
C VAL A 11 -4.26 -26.30 -3.99
N ILE A 12 -4.74 -27.33 -4.70
CA ILE A 12 -4.93 -28.69 -4.16
C ILE A 12 -3.58 -29.41 -3.99
N ALA A 13 -2.61 -29.17 -4.88
CA ALA A 13 -1.28 -29.79 -4.79
C ALA A 13 -0.46 -29.27 -3.60
N LEU A 14 -0.57 -27.98 -3.24
CA LEU A 14 0.04 -27.45 -2.02
C LEU A 14 -0.59 -28.03 -0.75
N ALA A 15 -1.89 -28.33 -0.79
CA ALA A 15 -2.62 -28.98 0.30
C ALA A 15 -2.31 -30.48 0.46
N ALA A 16 -1.64 -31.10 -0.52
CA ALA A 16 -1.33 -32.54 -0.53
C ALA A 16 0.06 -32.89 0.02
N ALA A 17 0.84 -31.92 0.50
CA ALA A 17 2.10 -32.19 1.19
C ALA A 17 1.80 -32.84 2.56
N PRO A 18 2.17 -34.12 2.77
CA PRO A 18 1.85 -34.85 4.00
C PRO A 18 2.77 -34.35 5.12
N GLY A 19 2.35 -33.29 5.78
CA GLY A 19 3.13 -32.68 6.87
C GLY A 19 2.53 -31.41 7.48
N ILE A 20 1.59 -30.74 6.81
CA ILE A 20 0.91 -29.56 7.35
C ILE A 20 -0.40 -29.99 8.04
N VAL A 21 -0.27 -30.88 9.02
CA VAL A 21 -1.38 -31.26 9.90
C VAL A 21 -1.10 -30.58 11.23
N SER A 22 -1.88 -29.53 11.54
CA SER A 22 -1.84 -28.70 12.76
C SER A 22 -0.94 -27.46 12.75
N ALA A 23 -0.96 -26.66 11.67
CA ALA A 23 -0.21 -25.41 11.66
C ALA A 23 -1.16 -24.21 11.57
N ASP A 24 -1.43 -23.59 12.72
CA ASP A 24 -2.18 -22.34 12.80
C ASP A 24 -1.58 -21.29 11.85
N GLY A 25 -2.42 -20.46 11.25
CA GLY A 25 -1.98 -19.32 10.43
C GLY A 25 -1.47 -19.60 9.01
N TRP A 26 -1.12 -20.84 8.63
CA TRP A 26 -0.64 -21.11 7.27
C TRP A 26 -1.74 -20.99 6.21
N TYR A 27 -1.41 -20.40 5.06
CA TYR A 27 -2.29 -20.29 3.91
C TYR A 27 -1.53 -20.42 2.59
N GLY A 28 -2.22 -20.89 1.56
CA GLY A 28 -1.76 -20.82 0.17
C GLY A 28 -2.62 -19.85 -0.61
N SER A 29 -2.03 -19.12 -1.56
CA SER A 29 -2.79 -18.29 -2.49
C SER A 29 -2.34 -18.51 -3.93
N ALA A 30 -3.27 -18.27 -4.85
CA ALA A 30 -3.00 -18.26 -6.28
C ALA A 30 -3.87 -17.20 -6.94
N GLY A 31 -3.30 -16.47 -7.89
CA GLY A 31 -4.01 -15.39 -8.57
C GLY A 31 -3.58 -15.21 -10.01
N THR A 32 -4.39 -14.43 -10.73
CA THR A 32 -4.14 -13.95 -12.09
C THR A 32 -4.39 -12.46 -12.13
N GLY A 33 -3.67 -11.74 -12.97
CA GLY A 33 -3.83 -10.29 -13.08
C GLY A 33 -3.46 -9.76 -14.45
N TYR A 34 -3.91 -8.54 -14.69
CA TYR A 34 -3.59 -7.77 -15.87
C TYR A 34 -2.73 -6.57 -15.48
N SER A 35 -1.56 -6.46 -16.09
CA SER A 35 -0.67 -5.31 -15.95
C SER A 35 -1.21 -4.16 -16.79
N ILE A 36 -1.51 -3.04 -16.15
CA ILE A 36 -2.04 -1.83 -16.75
C ILE A 36 -0.96 -0.76 -16.80
N GLY A 37 -0.50 -0.43 -18.01
CA GLY A 37 0.28 0.78 -18.26
C GLY A 37 1.64 0.83 -17.57
N GLY A 38 2.69 0.54 -18.35
CA GLY A 38 4.00 1.17 -18.18
C GLY A 38 4.35 1.82 -19.52
N SER A 39 4.73 3.09 -19.53
CA SER A 39 5.55 3.57 -20.64
C SER A 39 6.88 2.85 -20.48
N VAL A 40 7.24 2.03 -21.48
CA VAL A 40 8.55 1.42 -21.51
C VAL A 40 9.43 2.44 -22.21
N ASP A 41 9.83 3.46 -21.45
CA ASP A 41 10.76 4.47 -21.90
C ASP A 41 12.16 3.85 -21.86
N ILE A 42 12.52 3.15 -22.95
CA ILE A 42 13.88 2.67 -23.15
C ILE A 42 14.71 3.89 -23.59
N ASP A 43 15.07 4.76 -22.63
CA ASP A 43 16.05 5.84 -22.88
C ASP A 43 17.47 5.27 -22.80
N ALA A 44 17.74 4.33 -23.70
CA ALA A 44 19.05 3.76 -23.85
C ALA A 44 19.72 4.39 -25.06
N PRO A 45 20.68 5.33 -24.86
CA PRO A 45 21.60 5.69 -25.92
C PRO A 45 22.36 4.42 -26.29
N VAL A 46 22.04 3.89 -27.45
CA VAL A 46 22.86 2.88 -28.10
C VAL A 46 24.19 3.57 -28.37
N ASN A 47 25.22 3.18 -27.62
CA ASN A 47 26.57 3.69 -27.79
C ASN A 47 27.33 2.67 -28.68
N PRO A 48 27.32 2.83 -30.01
CA PRO A 48 28.12 1.97 -30.87
C PRO A 48 29.59 2.13 -30.47
N SER A 49 30.30 1.03 -30.31
CA SER A 49 31.74 1.08 -30.03
C SER A 49 32.46 1.75 -31.21
N GLY A 50 32.87 3.02 -31.07
CA GLY A 50 33.63 3.75 -32.09
C GLY A 50 33.43 5.27 -32.09
N VAL A 51 34.48 6.00 -32.48
CA VAL A 51 34.52 7.47 -32.55
C VAL A 51 33.63 7.98 -33.68
N GLY A 52 32.67 8.87 -33.38
CA GLY A 52 31.92 9.66 -34.38
C GLY A 52 30.50 9.20 -34.73
N GLN A 53 29.89 8.28 -33.98
CA GLN A 53 28.50 7.87 -34.22
C GLN A 53 27.53 8.57 -33.26
N SER A 54 26.42 9.08 -33.81
CA SER A 54 25.38 9.73 -33.00
C SER A 54 24.60 8.70 -32.16
N PRO A 55 24.33 8.98 -30.87
CA PRO A 55 23.55 8.10 -30.03
C PRO A 55 22.14 7.89 -30.61
N TYR A 56 21.74 6.62 -30.74
CA TYR A 56 20.40 6.22 -31.19
C TYR A 56 19.58 5.77 -29.98
N ILE A 57 18.30 6.14 -29.88
CA ILE A 57 17.43 5.74 -28.75
C ILE A 57 16.35 4.79 -29.26
N ILE A 58 16.29 3.59 -28.69
CA ILE A 58 15.29 2.56 -29.02
C ILE A 58 14.08 2.72 -28.12
N GLY A 59 12.85 2.67 -28.65
CA GLY A 59 11.67 2.59 -27.77
C GLY A 59 11.30 3.89 -27.06
N LYS A 60 11.89 5.02 -27.42
CA LYS A 60 11.45 6.35 -26.96
C LYS A 60 9.97 6.55 -27.32
N GLY A 61 9.10 6.59 -26.32
CA GLY A 61 7.66 6.75 -26.49
C GLY A 61 6.87 5.45 -26.71
N ALA A 62 7.49 4.26 -26.59
CA ALA A 62 6.77 3.00 -26.69
C ALA A 62 5.82 2.78 -25.51
N LYS A 63 4.56 2.50 -25.84
CA LYS A 63 3.51 2.25 -24.85
C LYS A 63 3.33 0.75 -24.69
N GLY A 64 3.29 0.30 -23.44
CA GLY A 64 2.87 -1.05 -23.11
C GLY A 64 1.40 -1.26 -23.46
N ASP A 65 1.09 -2.34 -24.16
CA ASP A 65 -0.29 -2.78 -24.45
C ASP A 65 -0.94 -3.46 -23.23
N GLY A 66 -0.19 -3.60 -22.13
CA GLY A 66 -0.55 -4.40 -20.97
C GLY A 66 -0.36 -5.89 -21.22
N GLY A 67 -0.65 -6.70 -20.21
CA GLY A 67 -0.47 -8.13 -20.34
C GLY A 67 -0.88 -8.95 -19.13
N TRP A 68 -1.06 -10.25 -19.35
CA TRP A 68 -1.52 -11.18 -18.32
C TRP A 68 -0.36 -11.81 -17.56
N GLY A 69 -0.58 -12.00 -16.27
CA GLY A 69 0.33 -12.73 -15.40
C GLY A 69 -0.42 -13.52 -14.34
N GLY A 70 0.29 -14.43 -13.69
CA GLY A 70 -0.21 -15.22 -12.58
C GLY A 70 0.79 -15.27 -11.44
N ASN A 71 0.29 -15.49 -10.24
CA ASN A 71 1.09 -15.66 -9.04
C ASN A 71 0.62 -16.85 -8.22
N ILE A 72 1.55 -17.41 -7.47
CA ILE A 72 1.29 -18.35 -6.38
C ILE A 72 2.07 -17.89 -5.16
N ALA A 73 1.50 -18.06 -3.98
CA ALA A 73 2.20 -17.77 -2.74
C ALA A 73 1.89 -18.80 -1.65
N LEU A 74 2.85 -18.97 -0.76
CA LEU A 74 2.68 -19.67 0.50
C LEU A 74 2.98 -18.67 1.61
N GLY A 75 2.06 -18.53 2.56
CA GLY A 75 2.19 -17.54 3.61
C GLY A 75 1.74 -18.02 4.97
N TYR A 76 2.05 -17.21 5.96
CA TYR A 76 1.71 -17.38 7.35
C TYR A 76 1.05 -16.09 7.86
N GLY A 77 -0.17 -16.23 8.40
CA GLY A 77 -0.93 -15.15 9.00
C GLY A 77 -0.90 -15.23 10.52
N PHE A 78 -0.53 -14.11 11.13
CA PHE A 78 -0.50 -13.92 12.57
C PHE A 78 -1.85 -13.41 13.07
N GLU A 79 -2.16 -13.67 14.34
CA GLU A 79 -3.43 -13.26 14.97
C GLU A 79 -3.59 -11.74 15.03
N ASN A 80 -2.48 -11.00 15.06
CA ASN A 80 -2.46 -9.53 15.12
C ASN A 80 -2.70 -8.83 13.76
N GLY A 81 -3.16 -9.56 12.73
CA GLY A 81 -3.46 -9.03 11.39
C GLY A 81 -2.27 -8.99 10.44
N PHE A 82 -1.04 -9.22 10.91
CA PHE A 82 0.11 -9.33 10.01
C PHE A 82 0.10 -10.66 9.24
N ARG A 83 0.63 -10.63 8.01
CA ARG A 83 0.92 -11.80 7.20
C ARG A 83 2.29 -11.69 6.57
N VAL A 84 2.97 -12.81 6.41
CA VAL A 84 4.20 -12.91 5.62
C VAL A 84 3.98 -13.99 4.57
N GLU A 85 4.37 -13.73 3.33
CA GLU A 85 4.29 -14.73 2.26
C GLU A 85 5.51 -14.73 1.35
N ALA A 86 5.88 -15.93 0.90
CA ALA A 86 6.78 -16.13 -0.20
C ALA A 86 5.96 -16.29 -1.48
N GLN A 87 6.23 -15.47 -2.49
CA GLN A 87 5.46 -15.39 -3.73
C GLN A 87 6.35 -15.63 -4.95
N LEU A 88 5.85 -16.43 -5.89
CA LEU A 88 6.40 -16.55 -7.23
C LEU A 88 5.36 -16.02 -8.23
N ALA A 89 5.76 -15.12 -9.12
CA ALA A 89 4.87 -14.61 -10.16
C ALA A 89 5.54 -14.60 -11.53
N LYS A 90 4.71 -14.78 -12.56
CA LYS A 90 5.11 -14.65 -13.97
C LYS A 90 4.11 -13.76 -14.70
N GLY A 91 4.59 -12.74 -15.41
CA GLY A 91 3.80 -11.90 -16.30
C GLY A 91 4.47 -11.74 -17.65
N ASN A 92 3.68 -11.47 -18.69
CA ASN A 92 4.21 -11.04 -19.98
C ASN A 92 3.39 -9.87 -20.49
N ALA A 93 4.03 -8.88 -21.11
CA ALA A 93 3.36 -7.74 -21.72
C ALA A 93 3.97 -7.43 -23.09
N GLY A 94 3.14 -6.96 -24.02
CA GLY A 94 3.60 -6.42 -25.29
C GLY A 94 3.81 -4.92 -25.21
N PHE A 95 4.66 -4.37 -26.06
CA PHE A 95 4.76 -2.93 -26.26
C PHE A 95 4.99 -2.61 -27.74
N LYS A 96 4.47 -1.47 -28.16
CA LYS A 96 4.66 -0.96 -29.52
C LYS A 96 4.69 0.56 -29.54
N ASP A 97 5.43 1.10 -30.51
CA ASP A 97 5.37 2.51 -30.90
C ASP A 97 5.25 2.65 -32.42
N SER A 98 4.59 3.72 -32.86
CA SER A 98 4.45 4.06 -34.26
C SER A 98 4.85 5.51 -34.60
N GLY A 99 5.71 6.15 -33.78
CA GLY A 99 6.28 7.47 -34.05
C GLY A 99 7.28 7.50 -35.22
N VAL A 100 8.37 8.28 -35.07
CA VAL A 100 9.47 8.39 -36.06
C VAL A 100 10.29 7.11 -36.22
N SER A 101 10.21 6.18 -35.27
CA SER A 101 10.69 4.80 -35.35
C SER A 101 9.51 3.83 -35.12
N SER A 102 9.58 2.64 -35.72
CA SER A 102 8.67 1.54 -35.42
C SER A 102 9.35 0.63 -34.41
N THR A 103 8.87 0.65 -33.16
CA THR A 103 9.36 -0.26 -32.11
C THR A 103 8.28 -1.27 -31.78
N VAL A 104 8.65 -2.54 -31.67
CA VAL A 104 7.77 -3.63 -31.25
C VAL A 104 8.55 -4.59 -30.36
N GLY A 105 7.91 -5.08 -29.30
CA GLY A 105 8.55 -6.05 -28.44
C GLY A 105 7.60 -6.72 -27.47
N ASN A 106 8.18 -7.69 -26.76
CA ASN A 106 7.57 -8.40 -25.67
C ASN A 106 8.53 -8.38 -24.47
N ILE A 107 7.97 -8.20 -23.29
CA ILE A 107 8.67 -8.32 -22.03
C ILE A 107 8.04 -9.44 -21.20
N GLY A 108 8.86 -10.38 -20.76
CA GLY A 108 8.51 -11.41 -19.79
C GLY A 108 9.16 -11.08 -18.45
N VAL A 109 8.43 -11.23 -17.36
CA VAL A 109 8.94 -10.96 -16.01
C VAL A 109 8.61 -12.15 -15.11
N TRP A 110 9.65 -12.72 -14.50
CA TRP A 110 9.54 -13.65 -13.39
C TRP A 110 9.97 -12.94 -12.11
N THR A 111 9.19 -13.06 -11.05
CA THR A 111 9.53 -12.51 -9.73
C THR A 111 9.52 -13.60 -8.67
N ALA A 112 10.46 -13.50 -7.75
CA ALA A 112 10.49 -14.26 -6.51
C ALA A 112 10.58 -13.25 -5.36
N MET A 113 9.52 -13.18 -4.57
CA MET A 113 9.30 -12.10 -3.60
C MET A 113 9.02 -12.66 -2.22
N VAL A 114 9.48 -11.93 -1.20
CA VAL A 114 8.99 -12.08 0.17
C VAL A 114 8.20 -10.82 0.51
N ASN A 115 6.94 -11.00 0.88
CA ASN A 115 6.00 -9.92 1.15
C ASN A 115 5.62 -9.91 2.63
N GLY A 116 5.60 -8.72 3.22
CA GLY A 116 4.89 -8.44 4.47
C GLY A 116 3.58 -7.72 4.17
N LEU A 117 2.48 -8.23 4.70
CA LEU A 117 1.14 -7.67 4.53
C LEU A 117 0.48 -7.44 5.90
N TYR A 118 -0.51 -6.56 5.91
CA TYR A 118 -1.37 -6.31 7.07
C TYR A 118 -2.82 -6.31 6.62
N ASP A 119 -3.63 -7.18 7.23
CA ASP A 119 -5.07 -7.27 7.03
C ASP A 119 -5.79 -6.42 8.07
N PHE A 120 -6.55 -5.44 7.61
CA PHE A 120 -7.51 -4.72 8.42
C PHE A 120 -8.81 -5.53 8.53
N ASN A 121 -9.44 -5.50 9.71
CA ASN A 121 -10.74 -6.13 9.94
C ASN A 121 -10.82 -7.60 9.50
N ARG A 122 -9.83 -8.43 9.90
CA ARG A 122 -9.67 -9.83 9.45
C ARG A 122 -10.91 -10.72 9.64
N ASP A 123 -11.69 -10.49 10.69
CA ASP A 123 -12.88 -11.28 10.99
C ASP A 123 -14.13 -10.83 10.21
N GLY A 124 -14.07 -9.64 9.60
CA GLY A 124 -15.14 -9.10 8.78
C GLY A 124 -15.32 -9.84 7.45
N ASN A 125 -16.45 -9.62 6.80
CA ASN A 125 -16.72 -10.16 5.46
C ASN A 125 -15.83 -9.53 4.37
N ILE A 126 -15.30 -8.33 4.64
CA ILE A 126 -14.37 -7.59 3.79
C ILE A 126 -13.15 -7.27 4.64
N ASN A 127 -11.98 -7.69 4.16
CA ASN A 127 -10.68 -7.54 4.82
C ASN A 127 -9.79 -6.70 3.90
N PRO A 128 -9.79 -5.36 4.03
CA PRO A 128 -8.82 -4.53 3.33
C PRO A 128 -7.41 -4.92 3.76
N PHE A 129 -6.44 -4.87 2.84
CA PHE A 129 -5.05 -5.14 3.18
C PHE A 129 -4.09 -4.26 2.40
N ILE A 130 -2.93 -4.04 3.00
CA ILE A 130 -1.78 -3.40 2.37
C ILE A 130 -0.56 -4.28 2.56
N GLY A 131 0.42 -4.15 1.68
CA GLY A 131 1.66 -4.91 1.79
C GLY A 131 2.80 -4.30 1.01
N ALA A 132 3.99 -4.73 1.36
CA ALA A 132 5.22 -4.41 0.65
C ALA A 132 6.09 -5.66 0.59
N GLY A 133 6.86 -5.79 -0.48
CA GLY A 133 7.73 -6.93 -0.70
C GLY A 133 9.02 -6.55 -1.38
N VAL A 134 10.02 -7.39 -1.15
CA VAL A 134 11.33 -7.29 -1.78
C VAL A 134 11.74 -8.66 -2.30
N GLY A 135 12.57 -8.66 -3.32
CA GLY A 135 13.03 -9.90 -3.93
C GLY A 135 13.84 -9.68 -5.18
N LEU A 136 13.76 -10.65 -6.07
CA LEU A 136 14.49 -10.67 -7.32
C LEU A 136 13.52 -10.79 -8.48
N ALA A 137 13.81 -10.09 -9.57
CA ALA A 137 13.07 -10.22 -10.82
C ALA A 137 14.03 -10.56 -11.96
N ARG A 138 13.70 -11.61 -12.69
CA ARG A 138 14.33 -11.93 -13.97
C ARG A 138 13.44 -11.42 -15.08
N VAL A 139 14.00 -10.54 -15.91
CA VAL A 139 13.32 -9.88 -17.02
C VAL A 139 13.87 -10.44 -18.31
N ASP A 140 13.01 -11.04 -19.12
CA ASP A 140 13.31 -11.48 -20.47
C ASP A 140 12.79 -10.40 -21.44
N LEU A 141 13.67 -9.80 -22.25
CA LEU A 141 13.34 -8.72 -23.19
C LEU A 141 13.60 -9.15 -24.63
N LEU A 142 12.55 -9.13 -25.44
CA LEU A 142 12.61 -9.29 -26.89
C LEU A 142 12.08 -8.03 -27.55
N ALA A 143 12.95 -7.25 -28.20
CA ALA A 143 12.58 -5.97 -28.80
C ALA A 143 13.24 -5.78 -30.16
N GLY A 144 12.51 -5.16 -31.09
CA GLY A 144 13.03 -4.71 -32.38
C GLY A 144 12.61 -3.27 -32.65
N SER A 145 13.53 -2.47 -33.18
CA SER A 145 13.26 -1.09 -33.57
C SER A 145 13.89 -0.75 -34.91
N PHE A 146 13.14 -0.02 -35.74
CA PHE A 146 13.55 0.42 -37.06
C PHE A 146 13.18 1.89 -37.27
N ASP A 147 14.07 2.67 -37.85
CA ASP A 147 13.74 4.04 -38.26
C ASP A 147 12.77 4.04 -39.43
N LYS A 148 11.65 4.77 -39.28
CA LYS A 148 10.83 5.15 -40.44
C LYS A 148 11.57 6.28 -41.13
N ALA A 149 12.27 5.97 -42.21
CA ALA A 149 12.91 7.00 -43.00
C ALA A 149 11.84 7.94 -43.60
N ASN A 150 11.62 9.09 -42.97
CA ASN A 150 10.88 10.19 -43.58
C ASN A 150 11.81 10.85 -44.59
N ALA A 151 11.85 10.28 -45.79
CA ALA A 151 12.64 10.78 -46.90
C ALA A 151 11.69 11.10 -48.06
N SER A 152 11.78 12.33 -48.56
CA SER A 152 11.12 12.77 -49.80
C SER A 152 11.61 12.04 -51.05
N SER A 153 12.56 11.10 -50.92
CA SER A 153 13.06 10.26 -52.02
C SER A 153 13.39 8.83 -51.56
N PRO A 154 13.01 7.79 -52.33
CA PRO A 154 13.22 6.38 -51.95
C PRO A 154 14.70 5.98 -51.83
N LEU A 155 15.61 6.64 -52.56
CA LEU A 155 17.06 6.44 -52.43
C LEU A 155 17.62 6.97 -51.10
N LEU A 156 17.07 8.08 -50.60
CA LEU A 156 17.38 8.62 -49.27
C LEU A 156 16.73 7.77 -48.17
N ALA A 157 15.63 7.06 -48.44
CA ALA A 157 15.03 6.13 -47.49
C ALA A 157 15.90 4.87 -47.29
N LEU A 158 16.39 4.27 -48.38
CA LEU A 158 17.28 3.10 -48.35
C LEU A 158 18.63 3.41 -47.68
N SER A 159 19.13 4.64 -47.83
CA SER A 159 20.33 5.15 -47.18
C SER A 159 20.07 5.81 -45.83
N ARG A 160 18.91 5.60 -45.18
CA ARG A 160 18.64 6.08 -43.79
C ARG A 160 18.17 5.03 -42.79
N ALA A 161 17.80 3.82 -43.20
CA ALA A 161 17.41 2.73 -42.30
C ALA A 161 18.50 2.36 -41.27
N SER A 162 18.18 2.47 -39.98
CA SER A 162 18.89 1.86 -38.84
C SER A 162 17.97 0.80 -38.23
N ALA A 163 18.55 -0.29 -37.76
CA ALA A 163 17.80 -1.41 -37.21
C ALA A 163 18.52 -1.94 -35.98
N VAL A 164 17.80 -2.12 -34.88
CA VAL A 164 18.33 -2.75 -33.67
C VAL A 164 17.38 -3.83 -33.20
N SER A 165 17.96 -4.95 -32.73
CA SER A 165 17.25 -6.04 -32.09
C SER A 165 17.90 -6.43 -30.76
N ILE A 166 17.06 -6.75 -29.79
CA ILE A 166 17.43 -7.18 -28.44
C ILE A 166 16.71 -8.50 -28.18
N ASN A 167 17.46 -9.50 -27.72
CA ASN A 167 16.94 -10.77 -27.25
C ASN A 167 17.86 -11.23 -26.13
N ASP A 168 17.57 -10.74 -24.93
CA ASP A 168 18.40 -10.99 -23.76
C ASP A 168 17.57 -10.99 -22.49
N SER A 169 18.16 -11.48 -21.40
CA SER A 169 17.53 -11.52 -20.09
C SER A 169 18.49 -11.04 -19.01
N ASP A 170 17.98 -10.29 -18.04
CA ASP A 170 18.77 -9.87 -16.89
C ASP A 170 17.99 -10.05 -15.59
N THR A 171 18.71 -10.15 -14.47
CA THR A 171 18.14 -10.30 -13.13
C THR A 171 18.52 -9.13 -12.26
N GLY A 172 17.51 -8.39 -11.82
CA GLY A 172 17.68 -7.23 -10.95
C GLY A 172 17.05 -7.43 -9.59
N PHE A 173 17.42 -6.55 -8.67
CA PHE A 173 16.67 -6.38 -7.43
C PHE A 173 15.28 -5.84 -7.76
N ALA A 174 14.27 -6.37 -7.07
CA ALA A 174 12.89 -5.96 -7.23
C ALA A 174 12.24 -5.63 -5.90
N TRP A 175 11.37 -4.63 -5.92
CA TRP A 175 10.48 -4.30 -4.81
C TRP A 175 9.05 -4.13 -5.33
N GLN A 176 8.07 -4.39 -4.47
CA GLN A 176 6.67 -4.22 -4.81
C GLN A 176 5.85 -3.66 -3.67
N LEU A 177 4.78 -2.95 -4.02
CA LEU A 177 3.73 -2.48 -3.12
C LEU A 177 2.41 -3.12 -3.52
N MET A 178 1.60 -3.45 -2.52
CA MET A 178 0.34 -4.15 -2.69
C MET A 178 -0.73 -3.45 -1.87
N ALA A 179 -1.92 -3.30 -2.46
CA ALA A 179 -3.11 -2.87 -1.75
C ALA A 179 -4.31 -3.64 -2.30
N GLY A 180 -5.22 -4.07 -1.45
CA GLY A 180 -6.31 -4.90 -1.90
C GLY A 180 -7.43 -5.08 -0.91
N LEU A 181 -8.42 -5.85 -1.35
CA LEU A 181 -9.59 -6.25 -0.57
C LEU A 181 -9.72 -7.77 -0.62
N GLY A 182 -9.70 -8.42 0.54
CA GLY A 182 -10.09 -9.80 0.71
C GLY A 182 -11.59 -9.90 1.00
N LEU A 183 -12.29 -10.76 0.28
CA LEU A 183 -13.70 -11.06 0.46
C LEU A 183 -13.83 -12.46 1.02
N LYS A 184 -14.46 -12.59 2.20
CA LYS A 184 -14.66 -13.89 2.84
C LYS A 184 -15.72 -14.69 2.08
N LEU A 185 -15.31 -15.79 1.46
CA LEU A 185 -16.22 -16.72 0.77
C LEU A 185 -16.66 -17.86 1.68
N SER A 186 -15.76 -18.33 2.55
CA SER A 186 -16.03 -19.34 3.58
C SER A 186 -15.10 -19.13 4.78
N GLU A 187 -15.14 -20.02 5.78
CA GLU A 187 -14.22 -19.96 6.92
C GLU A 187 -12.76 -20.19 6.56
N ARG A 188 -12.48 -20.79 5.40
CA ARG A 188 -11.12 -21.10 4.92
C ARG A 188 -10.77 -20.44 3.61
N LEU A 189 -11.73 -19.91 2.85
CA LEU A 189 -11.49 -19.40 1.50
C LEU A 189 -11.85 -17.92 1.41
N ASN A 190 -10.90 -17.13 0.94
CA ASN A 190 -11.08 -15.72 0.60
C ASN A 190 -10.83 -15.50 -0.89
N ALA A 191 -11.57 -14.57 -1.49
CA ALA A 191 -11.28 -14.02 -2.80
C ALA A 191 -10.61 -12.65 -2.64
N ASP A 192 -9.43 -12.48 -3.21
CA ASP A 192 -8.64 -11.27 -3.08
C ASP A 192 -8.68 -10.46 -4.38
N ILE A 193 -8.94 -9.15 -4.27
CA ILE A 193 -8.72 -8.17 -5.33
C ILE A 193 -7.49 -7.37 -4.96
N THR A 194 -6.43 -7.43 -5.76
CA THR A 194 -5.12 -6.86 -5.42
C THR A 194 -4.65 -5.91 -6.52
N TYR A 195 -4.31 -4.68 -6.15
CA TYR A 195 -3.46 -3.82 -6.96
C TYR A 195 -2.00 -4.01 -6.54
N THR A 196 -1.14 -4.29 -7.52
CA THR A 196 0.30 -4.49 -7.31
C THR A 196 1.07 -3.49 -8.15
N TYR A 197 2.02 -2.80 -7.52
CA TYR A 197 3.02 -2.00 -8.20
C TYR A 197 4.38 -2.66 -8.00
N VAL A 198 5.07 -3.02 -9.10
CA VAL A 198 6.39 -3.67 -9.04
C VAL A 198 7.42 -2.84 -9.78
N ASN A 199 8.62 -2.72 -9.21
CA ASN A 199 9.75 -2.04 -9.84
C ASN A 199 10.99 -2.94 -9.79
N VAL A 200 11.80 -2.86 -10.85
CA VAL A 200 13.04 -3.63 -10.97
C VAL A 200 14.17 -2.67 -11.32
N ALA A 201 15.20 -2.63 -10.47
CA ALA A 201 16.36 -1.77 -10.65
C ALA A 201 17.50 -2.53 -11.33
N ASP A 202 18.45 -1.77 -11.88
CA ASP A 202 19.76 -2.24 -12.36
C ASP A 202 19.68 -3.35 -13.42
N LEU A 203 18.98 -3.07 -14.52
CA LEU A 203 18.88 -3.99 -15.65
C LEU A 203 19.78 -3.55 -16.81
N SER A 204 20.45 -4.53 -17.41
CA SER A 204 21.32 -4.39 -18.58
C SER A 204 21.00 -5.47 -19.61
N PHE A 205 20.69 -5.07 -20.84
CA PHE A 205 20.38 -6.00 -21.93
C PHE A 205 21.37 -5.87 -23.08
N ALA A 206 21.90 -7.00 -23.55
CA ALA A 206 22.70 -7.08 -24.76
C ALA A 206 21.82 -7.11 -26.01
N GLY A 207 22.21 -6.33 -27.01
CA GLY A 207 21.55 -6.24 -28.30
C GLY A 207 22.54 -6.28 -29.45
N THR A 208 22.00 -6.43 -30.66
CA THR A 208 22.76 -6.28 -31.91
C THR A 208 22.05 -5.28 -32.79
N GLY A 209 22.82 -4.40 -33.43
CA GLY A 209 22.24 -3.39 -34.28
C GLY A 209 23.13 -2.99 -35.44
N ARG A 210 22.49 -2.51 -36.50
CA ARG A 210 23.12 -1.80 -37.60
C ARG A 210 22.94 -0.31 -37.37
N VAL A 211 24.03 0.36 -37.02
CA VAL A 211 24.08 1.80 -36.78
C VAL A 211 24.88 2.46 -37.90
N ARG A 212 24.48 3.68 -38.31
CA ARG A 212 25.19 4.44 -39.33
C ARG A 212 26.44 5.08 -38.78
N SER A 213 27.52 4.97 -39.53
CA SER A 213 28.81 5.54 -39.15
C SER A 213 29.05 6.95 -39.73
N ASN A 214 28.38 7.34 -40.83
CA ASN A 214 28.43 8.70 -41.39
C ASN A 214 27.42 8.94 -42.54
N ALA A 215 27.23 10.21 -42.94
CA ALA A 215 26.33 10.67 -44.01
C ALA A 215 26.63 10.15 -45.44
N ILE A 216 27.75 9.43 -45.64
CA ILE A 216 28.22 8.92 -46.94
C ILE A 216 27.89 7.40 -47.12
N GLY A 217 27.09 6.82 -46.23
CA GLY A 217 26.54 5.46 -46.45
C GLY A 217 27.44 4.31 -45.97
N GLY A 218 28.06 4.44 -44.80
CA GLY A 218 28.66 3.32 -44.07
C GLY A 218 27.68 2.74 -43.04
N SER A 219 27.48 1.42 -43.05
CA SER A 219 26.76 0.67 -42.00
C SER A 219 27.71 -0.29 -41.31
N THR A 220 27.75 -0.23 -39.98
CA THR A 220 28.49 -1.18 -39.14
C THR A 220 27.51 -1.94 -38.26
N THR A 221 27.64 -3.26 -38.20
CA THR A 221 26.96 -4.07 -37.18
C THR A 221 27.82 -4.06 -35.92
N ALA A 222 27.26 -3.66 -34.79
CA ALA A 222 27.97 -3.63 -33.51
C ALA A 222 27.14 -4.31 -32.40
N PRO A 223 27.79 -4.92 -31.39
CA PRO A 223 27.13 -5.26 -30.14
C PRO A 223 26.73 -3.97 -29.41
N LEU A 224 25.56 -4.00 -28.79
CA LEU A 224 24.95 -2.86 -28.11
C LEU A 224 24.56 -3.28 -26.70
N THR A 225 24.62 -2.36 -25.73
CA THR A 225 24.15 -2.61 -24.37
C THR A 225 23.13 -1.55 -23.97
N LEU A 226 21.93 -1.99 -23.60
CA LEU A 226 20.83 -1.19 -23.11
C LEU A 226 20.95 -1.07 -21.59
N GLY A 227 21.11 0.13 -21.02
CA GLY A 227 21.16 0.35 -19.56
C GLY A 227 22.53 0.74 -18.98
N ALA A 228 23.61 0.71 -19.77
CA ALA A 228 24.95 1.12 -19.34
C ALA A 228 25.20 2.62 -19.63
N GLY A 229 24.77 3.51 -18.73
CA GLY A 229 25.29 4.89 -18.69
C GLY A 229 24.31 6.08 -18.64
N SER A 230 22.99 5.89 -18.50
CA SER A 230 22.02 6.99 -18.51
C SER A 230 21.35 7.33 -17.15
N GLY A 231 21.81 6.75 -16.03
CA GLY A 231 21.34 7.14 -14.68
C GLY A 231 19.93 6.66 -14.31
N THR A 232 19.21 5.98 -15.21
CA THR A 232 17.92 5.32 -14.96
C THR A 232 17.94 3.90 -15.55
N SER A 233 18.73 3.02 -14.94
CA SER A 233 18.81 1.61 -15.34
C SER A 233 17.74 0.81 -14.57
N GLY A 234 16.65 0.42 -15.21
CA GLY A 234 15.58 -0.36 -14.57
C GLY A 234 14.29 -0.40 -15.38
N LEU A 235 13.35 -1.27 -15.00
CA LEU A 235 11.97 -1.21 -15.50
C LEU A 235 11.19 -0.19 -14.66
N PRO A 236 10.68 0.90 -15.24
CA PRO A 236 9.78 1.81 -14.54
C PRO A 236 8.59 1.03 -14.00
N GLY A 237 8.13 1.37 -12.81
CA GLY A 237 7.28 0.45 -12.07
C GLY A 237 5.94 0.18 -12.76
N ILE A 238 5.58 -1.09 -12.80
CA ILE A 238 4.42 -1.63 -13.52
C ILE A 238 3.29 -1.79 -12.50
N GLY A 239 2.19 -1.10 -12.75
CA GLY A 239 0.94 -1.30 -12.03
C GLY A 239 0.12 -2.44 -12.63
N GLY A 240 -0.52 -3.24 -11.78
CA GLY A 240 -1.38 -4.34 -12.23
C GLY A 240 -2.54 -4.57 -11.27
N LEU A 241 -3.68 -5.00 -11.81
CA LEU A 241 -4.83 -5.44 -11.03
C LEU A 241 -4.97 -6.95 -11.16
N GLY A 242 -5.07 -7.63 -10.02
CA GLY A 242 -5.16 -9.08 -9.91
C GLY A 242 -6.38 -9.53 -9.10
N LEU A 243 -6.84 -10.72 -9.44
CA LEU A 243 -7.83 -11.49 -8.70
C LEU A 243 -7.17 -12.78 -8.22
N GLY A 244 -7.33 -13.10 -6.94
CA GLY A 244 -6.74 -14.25 -6.30
C GLY A 244 -7.71 -15.02 -5.44
N LEU A 245 -7.37 -16.27 -5.15
CA LEU A 245 -7.99 -17.08 -4.11
C LEU A 245 -6.94 -17.37 -3.06
N ARG A 246 -7.32 -17.23 -1.79
CA ARG A 246 -6.49 -17.52 -0.63
C ARG A 246 -7.18 -18.57 0.23
N TYR A 247 -6.51 -19.70 0.46
CA TYR A 247 -7.01 -20.81 1.24
C TYR A 247 -6.20 -20.99 2.53
N SER A 248 -6.88 -20.90 3.68
CA SER A 248 -6.32 -21.15 5.01
C SER A 248 -6.29 -22.64 5.32
N PHE A 249 -5.12 -23.15 5.68
CA PHE A 249 -4.94 -24.55 6.09
C PHE A 249 -5.32 -24.79 7.55
N ALA A 250 -5.41 -23.72 8.36
CA ALA A 250 -5.79 -23.80 9.76
C ALA A 250 -7.21 -24.36 9.94
N ALA A 251 -7.44 -25.08 11.05
CA ALA A 251 -8.78 -25.51 11.41
C ALA A 251 -9.64 -24.27 11.75
N PRO A 252 -10.92 -24.23 11.34
CA PRO A 252 -11.81 -23.18 11.79
C PRO A 252 -11.90 -23.22 13.32
N PRO A 253 -11.97 -22.06 14.00
CA PRO A 253 -12.11 -22.03 15.44
C PRO A 253 -13.34 -22.85 15.85
N PRO A 254 -13.25 -23.68 16.91
CA PRO A 254 -14.39 -24.45 17.36
C PRO A 254 -15.56 -23.50 17.68
N PRO A 255 -16.81 -23.89 17.38
CA PRO A 255 -17.97 -23.09 17.73
C PRO A 255 -17.93 -22.71 19.22
N PRO A 256 -18.37 -21.49 19.59
CA PRO A 256 -18.49 -21.12 21.00
C PRO A 256 -19.26 -22.19 21.76
N ALA A 257 -18.75 -22.59 22.93
CA ALA A 257 -19.46 -23.53 23.78
C ALA A 257 -20.88 -23.00 24.07
N PRO A 258 -21.92 -23.85 24.09
CA PRO A 258 -23.26 -23.42 24.44
C PRO A 258 -23.23 -22.63 25.76
N PRO A 259 -23.92 -21.48 25.84
CA PRO A 259 -23.99 -20.72 27.08
C PRO A 259 -24.51 -21.63 28.21
N ALA A 260 -23.90 -21.52 29.38
CA ALA A 260 -24.34 -22.25 30.56
C ALA A 260 -25.84 -22.01 30.81
N PRO A 261 -26.60 -23.02 31.25
CA PRO A 261 -28.02 -22.85 31.53
C PRO A 261 -28.21 -21.69 32.52
N PRO A 262 -29.18 -20.78 32.26
CA PRO A 262 -29.39 -19.63 33.12
C PRO A 262 -29.69 -20.08 34.56
N PRO A 263 -29.24 -19.31 35.57
CA PRO A 263 -29.59 -19.59 36.96
C PRO A 263 -31.11 -19.60 37.13
N PRO A 264 -31.64 -20.38 38.09
CA PRO A 264 -33.08 -20.45 38.33
C PRO A 264 -33.64 -19.04 38.60
N PRO A 265 -34.81 -18.71 38.02
CA PRO A 265 -35.38 -17.38 38.16
C PRO A 265 -35.67 -17.06 39.63
N PRO A 266 -35.41 -15.82 40.07
CA PRO A 266 -35.81 -15.37 41.40
C PRO A 266 -37.34 -15.44 41.57
N PRO A 267 -37.84 -15.59 42.81
CA PRO A 267 -39.27 -15.64 43.08
C PRO A 267 -39.99 -14.40 42.55
N PRO A 268 -41.21 -14.56 41.99
CA PRO A 268 -41.92 -13.46 41.36
C PRO A 268 -42.24 -12.35 42.36
N PRO A 269 -42.04 -11.07 41.99
CA PRO A 269 -42.47 -9.95 42.81
C PRO A 269 -44.01 -9.91 42.93
N PRO A 270 -44.56 -9.30 43.99
CA PRO A 270 -45.99 -9.16 44.19
C PRO A 270 -46.65 -8.41 43.02
N PRO A 271 -47.91 -8.74 42.69
CA PRO A 271 -48.60 -8.18 41.53
C PRO A 271 -48.75 -6.66 41.68
N PRO A 272 -48.46 -5.89 40.62
CA PRO A 272 -48.66 -4.44 40.63
C PRO A 272 -50.17 -4.09 40.68
N PRO A 273 -50.52 -2.93 41.26
CA PRO A 273 -51.90 -2.45 41.30
C PRO A 273 -52.47 -2.23 39.88
N PRO A 274 -53.80 -2.32 39.72
CA PRO A 274 -54.45 -2.23 38.41
C PRO A 274 -54.17 -0.87 37.74
N PRO A 275 -53.91 -0.86 36.42
CA PRO A 275 -53.61 0.37 35.71
C PRO A 275 -54.84 1.28 35.62
N PRO A 276 -54.64 2.61 35.70
CA PRO A 276 -55.71 3.59 35.48
C PRO A 276 -56.23 3.53 34.03
N PRO A 277 -57.48 3.97 33.78
CA PRO A 277 -58.09 3.94 32.46
C PRO A 277 -57.27 4.74 31.43
N PRO A 278 -57.24 4.30 30.16
CA PRO A 278 -56.43 4.94 29.13
C PRO A 278 -56.93 6.36 28.83
N PRO A 279 -56.03 7.34 28.72
CA PRO A 279 -56.39 8.69 28.32
C PRO A 279 -56.86 8.73 26.85
N PRO A 280 -57.67 9.72 26.47
CA PRO A 280 -58.15 9.88 25.09
C PRO A 280 -56.98 10.04 24.10
N PRO A 281 -57.16 9.62 22.83
CA PRO A 281 -56.10 9.67 21.82
C PRO A 281 -55.61 11.10 21.62
N PRO A 282 -54.28 11.33 21.59
CA PRO A 282 -53.73 12.66 21.41
C PRO A 282 -54.02 13.19 20.00
N PRO A 283 -54.16 14.52 19.85
CA PRO A 283 -54.27 15.16 18.54
C PRO A 283 -53.04 14.86 17.67
N PRO A 284 -53.19 14.93 16.33
CA PRO A 284 -52.09 14.65 15.40
C PRO A 284 -50.86 15.49 15.71
N PRO A 285 -49.64 14.90 15.65
CA PRO A 285 -48.44 15.58 16.08
C PRO A 285 -48.17 16.81 15.20
N PRO A 286 -47.77 17.94 15.82
CA PRO A 286 -47.31 19.09 15.07
C PRO A 286 -46.06 18.73 14.25
N PRO A 287 -45.78 19.46 13.15
CA PRO A 287 -44.61 19.23 12.31
C PRO A 287 -43.33 19.22 13.17
N PRO A 288 -42.34 18.35 12.84
CA PRO A 288 -41.17 18.13 13.67
C PRO A 288 -40.46 19.46 13.97
N PRO A 289 -40.07 19.69 15.23
CA PRO A 289 -39.29 20.88 15.58
C PRO A 289 -38.01 20.95 14.74
N PRO A 290 -37.52 22.16 14.43
CA PRO A 290 -36.19 22.34 13.88
C PRO A 290 -35.17 21.53 14.69
N PRO A 291 -34.16 20.89 14.06
CA PRO A 291 -33.12 20.16 14.77
C PRO A 291 -32.55 21.02 15.91
N PRO A 292 -32.40 20.47 17.13
CA PRO A 292 -31.81 21.22 18.22
C PRO A 292 -30.39 21.68 17.82
N PRO A 293 -29.97 22.89 18.25
CA PRO A 293 -28.64 23.38 17.96
C PRO A 293 -27.58 22.39 18.50
N PRO A 294 -26.45 22.22 17.79
CA PRO A 294 -25.39 21.33 18.22
C PRO A 294 -24.88 21.73 19.61
N VAL A 295 -24.88 20.79 20.55
CA VAL A 295 -24.29 20.96 21.87
C VAL A 295 -22.79 20.72 21.77
N CYS A 296 -21.99 21.71 22.17
CA CYS A 296 -20.54 21.65 22.17
C CYS A 296 -20.03 21.05 23.47
N ASP A 297 -20.13 19.74 23.64
CA ASP A 297 -19.55 19.06 24.80
C ASP A 297 -18.02 19.02 24.69
N GLY A 298 -17.32 19.18 25.82
CA GLY A 298 -15.86 19.22 25.88
C GLY A 298 -15.20 18.03 25.16
N ARG A 299 -14.22 18.32 24.29
CA ARG A 299 -13.56 17.32 23.45
C ARG A 299 -12.14 17.08 23.92
N SER A 300 -11.73 15.81 23.98
CA SER A 300 -10.33 15.44 24.28
C SER A 300 -9.73 14.67 23.13
N LEU A 301 -8.49 15.00 22.77
CA LEU A 301 -7.70 14.40 21.70
C LEU A 301 -6.39 13.85 22.29
N VAL A 302 -5.93 12.71 21.81
CA VAL A 302 -4.63 12.16 22.20
C VAL A 302 -3.76 12.03 20.96
N VAL A 303 -2.57 12.60 21.01
CA VAL A 303 -1.58 12.58 19.93
C VAL A 303 -0.37 11.79 20.38
N TYR A 304 -0.01 10.74 19.64
CA TYR A 304 1.13 9.89 19.96
C TYR A 304 2.41 10.34 19.27
N PHE A 305 3.54 10.05 19.90
CA PHE A 305 4.87 10.40 19.43
C PHE A 305 5.79 9.19 19.36
N GLU A 306 6.67 9.24 18.38
CA GLU A 306 7.79 8.30 18.28
C GLU A 306 8.78 8.48 19.44
N HIS A 307 9.54 7.41 19.69
CA HIS A 307 10.56 7.42 20.74
C HIS A 307 11.61 8.51 20.48
N ASN A 308 11.94 9.25 21.54
CA ASN A 308 12.93 10.34 21.52
C ASN A 308 12.64 11.48 20.52
N LYS A 309 11.39 11.62 20.10
CA LYS A 309 10.96 12.58 19.07
C LYS A 309 9.82 13.46 19.56
N SER A 310 9.80 14.70 19.10
CA SER A 310 8.76 15.70 19.37
C SER A 310 8.06 16.23 18.12
N PHE A 311 8.45 15.77 16.92
CA PHE A 311 7.75 16.11 15.69
C PHE A 311 6.49 15.26 15.54
N LEU A 312 5.47 15.84 14.92
CA LEU A 312 4.23 15.15 14.59
C LEU A 312 4.45 14.25 13.37
N THR A 313 4.02 12.99 13.47
CA THR A 313 3.96 12.08 12.30
C THR A 313 2.83 12.49 11.36
N ALA A 314 2.82 11.95 10.14
CA ALA A 314 1.71 12.16 9.21
C ALA A 314 0.36 11.70 9.79
N GLU A 315 0.38 10.63 10.58
CA GLU A 315 -0.80 10.12 11.31
C GLU A 315 -1.25 11.06 12.44
N ALA A 316 -0.32 11.55 13.26
CA ALA A 316 -0.62 12.56 14.28
C ALA A 316 -1.19 13.85 13.66
N THR A 317 -0.69 14.21 12.47
CA THR A 317 -1.13 15.36 11.69
C THR A 317 -2.56 15.17 11.19
N SER A 318 -2.92 13.99 10.65
CA SER A 318 -4.28 13.71 10.18
C SER A 318 -5.30 13.62 11.31
N VAL A 319 -4.89 13.11 12.48
CA VAL A 319 -5.73 13.11 13.70
C VAL A 319 -6.06 14.56 14.12
N LEU A 320 -5.09 15.47 14.08
CA LEU A 320 -5.31 16.89 14.34
C LEU A 320 -6.18 17.56 13.26
N ASP A 321 -5.99 17.22 11.98
CA ASP A 321 -6.79 17.75 10.87
C ASP A 321 -8.27 17.39 11.03
N ASN A 322 -8.56 16.10 11.23
CA ASN A 322 -9.93 15.62 11.40
C ASN A 322 -10.60 16.23 12.63
N ALA A 323 -9.88 16.31 13.75
CA ALA A 323 -10.41 16.89 14.98
C ALA A 323 -10.75 18.37 14.79
N VAL A 324 -9.86 19.19 14.20
CA VAL A 324 -10.14 20.62 13.98
C VAL A 324 -11.25 20.82 12.95
N GLN A 325 -11.30 19.99 11.91
CA GLN A 325 -12.38 20.04 10.92
C GLN A 325 -13.74 19.77 11.57
N GLU A 326 -13.86 18.73 12.40
CA GLU A 326 -15.09 18.42 13.13
C GLU A 326 -15.49 19.56 14.08
N LEU A 327 -14.54 20.13 14.82
CA LEU A 327 -14.79 21.26 15.72
C LEU A 327 -15.28 22.50 14.97
N SER A 328 -14.70 22.78 13.79
CA SER A 328 -15.14 23.90 12.96
C SER A 328 -16.56 23.71 12.40
N ALA A 329 -16.95 22.46 12.10
CA ALA A 329 -18.28 22.14 11.57
C ALA A 329 -19.40 22.31 12.62
N GLN A 330 -19.08 22.17 13.91
CA GLN A 330 -20.05 22.33 14.99
C GLN A 330 -20.31 23.80 15.38
N ALA A 331 -19.60 24.76 14.76
CA ALA A 331 -19.70 26.21 15.05
C ALA A 331 -19.53 26.57 16.53
N CYS A 332 -18.71 25.79 17.25
CA CYS A 332 -18.43 25.99 18.67
C CYS A 332 -17.41 27.11 18.89
N ASN A 333 -17.65 27.99 19.86
CA ASN A 333 -16.68 28.99 20.27
C ASN A 333 -15.71 28.40 21.30
N TYR A 334 -14.42 28.40 20.99
CA TYR A 334 -13.39 27.93 21.92
C TYR A 334 -13.36 28.78 23.19
N GLN A 335 -13.40 28.15 24.36
CA GLN A 335 -13.18 28.80 25.65
C GLN A 335 -11.72 28.64 26.09
N THR A 336 -11.23 27.41 26.21
CA THR A 336 -9.82 27.09 26.51
C THR A 336 -9.39 25.79 25.86
N ALA A 337 -8.09 25.64 25.60
CA ALA A 337 -7.47 24.40 25.16
C ALA A 337 -6.26 24.08 26.05
N LEU A 338 -6.29 22.95 26.77
CA LEU A 338 -5.20 22.48 27.61
C LEU A 338 -4.42 21.40 26.88
N ILE A 339 -3.10 21.57 26.73
CA ILE A 339 -2.19 20.62 26.08
C ILE A 339 -1.24 20.05 27.14
N GLN A 340 -1.34 18.75 27.41
CA GLN A 340 -0.54 18.05 28.42
C GLN A 340 0.42 17.09 27.73
N GLY A 341 1.72 17.32 27.87
CA GLY A 341 2.77 16.49 27.27
C GLY A 341 3.28 15.42 28.23
N HIS A 342 3.47 14.21 27.70
CA HIS A 342 3.96 13.05 28.44
C HIS A 342 5.14 12.36 27.72
N ALA A 343 5.94 11.64 28.47
CA ALA A 343 7.05 10.83 28.01
C ALA A 343 7.05 9.45 28.69
N ASP A 344 7.74 8.48 28.09
CA ASP A 344 7.90 7.15 28.67
C ASP A 344 9.04 7.12 29.71
N LEU A 345 9.02 6.13 30.60
CA LEU A 345 9.97 6.01 31.71
C LEU A 345 11.35 5.49 31.29
N SER A 346 11.65 5.47 29.98
CA SER A 346 12.91 4.93 29.45
C SER A 346 14.07 5.93 29.44
N GLY A 347 13.77 7.21 29.68
CA GLY A 347 14.73 8.32 29.69
C GLY A 347 15.08 8.80 31.10
N LYS A 348 15.91 9.84 31.19
CA LYS A 348 16.13 10.54 32.46
C LYS A 348 14.93 11.44 32.77
N PRO A 349 14.51 11.60 34.04
CA PRO A 349 13.34 12.41 34.39
C PRO A 349 13.37 13.83 33.81
N GLN A 350 14.50 14.53 33.97
CA GLN A 350 14.66 15.90 33.47
C GLN A 350 14.61 15.98 31.93
N TYR A 351 15.17 14.99 31.25
CA TYR A 351 15.09 14.88 29.79
C TYR A 351 13.65 14.67 29.33
N ASN A 352 12.90 13.84 30.06
CA ASN A 352 11.50 13.54 29.77
C ASN A 352 10.60 14.77 29.95
N ILE A 353 10.88 15.64 30.92
CA ILE A 353 10.23 16.94 31.07
C ILE A 353 10.51 17.84 29.86
N GLU A 354 11.77 17.99 29.44
CA GLU A 354 12.12 18.80 28.27
C GLU A 354 11.50 18.26 26.96
N LEU A 355 11.49 16.94 26.79
CA LEU A 355 10.90 16.29 25.61
C LEU A 355 9.39 16.48 25.55
N SER A 356 8.70 16.34 26.69
CA SER A 356 7.26 16.59 26.77
C SER A 356 6.91 18.06 26.53
N GLN A 357 7.73 19.01 26.99
CA GLN A 357 7.58 20.42 26.65
C GLN A 357 7.68 20.67 25.15
N LYS A 358 8.67 20.05 24.47
CA LYS A 358 8.80 20.16 23.00
C LYS A 358 7.58 19.61 22.26
N ARG A 359 6.98 18.53 22.77
CA ARG A 359 5.75 17.94 22.21
C ARG A 359 4.55 18.86 22.38
N VAL A 360 4.41 19.48 23.54
CA VAL A 360 3.37 20.51 23.80
C VAL A 360 3.48 21.65 22.79
N VAL A 361 4.69 22.16 22.56
CA VAL A 361 4.94 23.23 21.57
C VAL A 361 4.58 22.77 20.15
N ALA A 362 4.99 21.58 19.74
CA ALA A 362 4.69 21.05 18.41
C ALA A 362 3.18 20.89 18.16
N VAL A 363 2.43 20.41 19.15
CA VAL A 363 0.96 20.30 19.07
C VAL A 363 0.31 21.68 19.02
N ARG A 364 0.80 22.63 19.85
CA ARG A 364 0.31 24.01 19.85
C ARG A 364 0.47 24.66 18.48
N GLU A 365 1.67 24.60 17.91
CA GLU A 365 1.96 25.16 16.58
C GLU A 365 1.09 24.52 15.49
N ALA A 366 0.89 23.21 15.57
CA ALA A 366 0.03 22.49 14.63
C ALA A 366 -1.45 22.88 14.73
N LEU A 367 -1.97 23.11 15.94
CA LEU A 367 -3.35 23.57 16.15
C LEU A 367 -3.54 25.02 15.69
N VAL A 368 -2.56 25.89 15.97
CA VAL A 368 -2.56 27.29 15.50
C VAL A 368 -2.54 27.34 13.96
N ALA A 369 -1.72 26.52 13.31
CA ALA A 369 -1.69 26.42 11.85
C ALA A 369 -3.03 25.97 11.23
N ARG A 370 -3.89 25.32 12.02
CA ARG A 370 -5.24 24.86 11.63
C ARG A 370 -6.35 25.83 12.02
N GLY A 371 -6.00 27.01 12.53
CA GLY A 371 -6.94 28.08 12.85
C GLY A 371 -7.51 28.06 14.26
N VAL A 372 -6.99 27.21 15.17
CA VAL A 372 -7.37 27.29 16.59
C VAL A 372 -6.61 28.46 17.25
N PRO A 373 -7.29 29.39 17.96
CA PRO A 373 -6.62 30.55 18.55
C PRO A 373 -5.55 30.18 19.58
N GLY A 374 -4.30 30.58 19.33
CA GLY A 374 -3.16 30.24 20.19
C GLY A 374 -3.20 30.88 21.58
N ASP A 375 -3.95 31.97 21.75
CA ASP A 375 -4.10 32.70 23.02
C ASP A 375 -4.94 31.95 24.06
N LEU A 376 -5.77 31.00 23.60
CA LEU A 376 -6.61 30.16 24.45
C LEU A 376 -5.91 28.86 24.87
N MET A 377 -4.69 28.62 24.38
CA MET A 377 -3.95 27.38 24.60
C MET A 377 -2.99 27.50 25.80
N THR A 378 -3.14 26.59 26.76
CA THR A 378 -2.20 26.41 27.87
C THR A 378 -1.46 25.09 27.73
N GLY A 379 -0.16 25.09 28.01
CA GLY A 379 0.71 23.92 27.86
C GLY A 379 1.33 23.48 29.17
N GLU A 380 1.28 22.18 29.48
CA GLU A 380 1.88 21.58 30.67
C GLU A 380 2.76 20.38 30.29
N ALA A 381 3.97 20.32 30.81
CA ALA A 381 4.90 19.21 30.59
C ALA A 381 5.00 18.34 31.84
N PHE A 382 4.50 17.10 31.77
CA PHE A 382 4.55 16.14 32.88
C PHE A 382 5.71 15.15 32.77
N GLY A 383 6.37 15.08 31.61
CA GLY A 383 7.39 14.06 31.36
C GLY A 383 6.86 12.68 31.69
N GLU A 384 7.55 11.95 32.55
CA GLU A 384 7.18 10.59 32.96
C GLU A 384 6.28 10.50 34.21
N SER A 385 5.90 11.64 34.81
CA SER A 385 5.20 11.65 36.12
C SER A 385 3.73 11.23 36.07
N LYS A 386 3.14 11.16 34.86
CA LYS A 386 1.74 10.78 34.61
C LYS A 386 1.62 9.78 33.46
N PRO A 387 2.05 8.52 33.64
CA PRO A 387 1.96 7.50 32.59
C PRO A 387 0.49 7.10 32.34
N ALA A 388 0.11 6.87 31.07
CA ALA A 388 -1.19 6.28 30.73
C ALA A 388 -1.22 4.79 31.09
N LYS A 389 -0.09 4.12 30.90
CA LYS A 389 0.10 2.72 31.26
C LYS A 389 1.28 2.61 32.21
N PRO A 390 1.06 2.18 33.47
CA PRO A 390 2.14 2.00 34.44
C PRO A 390 3.19 1.03 33.90
N THR A 391 4.46 1.44 33.95
CA THR A 391 5.61 0.61 33.56
C THR A 391 6.73 0.76 34.58
N ALA A 392 7.65 -0.19 34.61
CA ALA A 392 8.87 -0.06 35.40
C ALA A 392 9.82 1.00 34.80
N ASP A 393 10.75 1.49 35.61
CA ASP A 393 11.81 2.41 35.15
C ASP A 393 12.64 1.77 34.03
N GLY A 394 13.02 2.57 33.03
CA GLY A 394 13.78 2.11 31.87
C GLY A 394 12.93 1.45 30.77
N VAL A 395 11.65 1.19 31.01
CA VAL A 395 10.78 0.50 30.06
C VAL A 395 10.18 1.48 29.03
N LYS A 396 10.33 1.13 27.75
CA LYS A 396 9.73 1.86 26.63
C LYS A 396 8.27 1.48 26.50
N GLU A 397 7.38 2.46 26.57
CA GLU A 397 5.94 2.27 26.42
C GLU A 397 5.37 3.31 25.46
N PRO A 398 4.99 2.91 24.23
CA PRO A 398 4.41 3.81 23.23
C PRO A 398 3.21 4.61 23.72
N LEU A 399 2.34 4.02 24.54
CA LEU A 399 1.16 4.72 25.07
C LEU A 399 1.52 5.87 26.00
N ASN A 400 2.71 5.86 26.61
CA ASN A 400 3.18 6.93 27.47
C ASN A 400 3.81 8.10 26.69
N ARG A 401 4.12 7.91 25.40
CA ARG A 401 4.64 8.96 24.52
C ARG A 401 3.49 9.69 23.83
N ARG A 402 2.82 10.58 24.56
CA ARG A 402 1.63 11.26 24.05
C ARG A 402 1.55 12.72 24.46
N ALA A 403 0.71 13.48 23.77
CA ALA A 403 0.15 14.73 24.25
C ALA A 403 -1.37 14.62 24.25
N GLU A 404 -1.99 15.03 25.36
CA GLU A 404 -3.44 15.10 25.49
C GLU A 404 -3.88 16.55 25.29
N VAL A 405 -4.91 16.77 24.48
CA VAL A 405 -5.49 18.09 24.24
C VAL A 405 -6.93 18.07 24.67
N THR A 406 -7.31 18.90 25.64
CA THR A 406 -8.69 19.05 26.10
C THR A 406 -9.21 20.42 25.71
N PHE A 407 -10.25 20.45 24.87
CA PHE A 407 -10.97 21.63 24.47
C PHE A 407 -12.21 21.82 25.33
N THR A 408 -12.43 23.05 25.77
CA THR A 408 -13.67 23.52 26.38
C THR A 408 -14.27 24.60 25.49
N PHE A 409 -15.60 24.66 25.44
CA PHE A 409 -16.36 25.55 24.56
C PHE A 409 -17.29 26.43 25.40
N GLN A 410 -17.58 27.62 24.89
CA GLN A 410 -18.49 28.60 25.54
C GLN A 410 -19.96 28.24 25.37
#